data_AF-A0A6G1DPI0-F1
#
_entry.id   AF-A0A6G1DPI0-F1
#
_cell.length_a   1.000
_cell.length_b   1.000
_cell.length_c   1.000
_cell.angle_alpha   90.00
_cell.angle_beta   90.00
_cell.angle_gamma   90.00
#
_symmetry.space_group_name_H-M   'P 1'
#
loop_
_entity.id
_entity.type
_entity.pdbx_description
1 polymer ?
#
loop_
_entity_poly.entity_id
_entity_poly.type
_entity_poly.pdbx_seq_one_letter_code
_entity_poly.pdbx_strand_id
1 'polypeptide(L)'
;MCSWRQFTLLLFIPCLSAAAVVDTQSTGESLTGDRTLVSEEGKFELGFFCPAGDSNYYVGIWYREIPGRTVIWVMNRDRPVAGPSSSELTVAQDGNLVLLLLKRNQRKETIWSSSSSTRTCNDEAAEAVLLDTGNPVLRCRKVGNSPAITWQSFDHPTDTLMPGAWIGLNKSTGEYQALRSWRTATDPSTGLYMDRVDPHGSGQYAFMWNVLG
;
A
#
# COMPACT_ATOMS: atom_id res chain seq x y z
N MET A 1 23.31 25.68 64.45
CA MET A 1 22.10 25.77 63.59
C MET A 1 22.50 25.33 62.19
N CYS A 2 22.35 24.04 61.87
CA CYS A 2 22.64 23.51 60.53
C CYS A 2 21.31 23.31 59.79
N SER A 3 21.13 24.02 58.67
CA SER A 3 19.98 23.87 57.77
C SER A 3 20.39 23.01 56.59
N TRP A 4 19.71 21.87 56.39
CA TRP A 4 19.82 21.08 55.17
C TRP A 4 18.83 21.60 54.13
N ARG A 5 19.33 21.94 52.94
CA ARG A 5 18.50 22.19 51.76
C ARG A 5 18.30 20.87 51.03
N GLN A 6 17.06 20.37 50.98
CA GLN A 6 16.71 19.25 50.12
C GLN A 6 16.69 19.72 48.66
N PHE A 7 17.47 19.06 47.80
CA PHE A 7 17.38 19.19 46.35
C PHE A 7 16.46 18.09 45.83
N THR A 8 15.27 18.47 45.37
CA THR A 8 14.33 17.54 44.72
C THR A 8 14.72 17.41 43.25
N LEU A 9 15.22 16.23 42.86
CA LEU A 9 15.54 15.92 41.46
C LEU A 9 14.23 15.58 40.71
N LEU A 10 13.77 16.48 39.84
CA LEU A 10 12.65 16.24 38.93
C LEU A 10 13.13 15.33 37.77
N LEU A 11 12.87 14.03 37.88
CA LEU A 11 12.97 13.09 36.77
C LEU A 11 11.88 13.41 35.75
N PHE A 12 12.22 14.17 34.71
CA PHE A 12 11.43 14.22 33.49
C PHE A 12 11.51 12.85 32.82
N ILE A 13 10.52 12.00 33.08
CA ILE A 13 10.28 10.81 32.26
C ILE A 13 9.69 11.35 30.96
N PRO A 14 10.41 11.30 29.81
CA PRO A 14 9.78 11.62 28.55
C PRO A 14 8.76 10.50 28.33
N CYS A 15 7.49 10.86 28.39
CA CYS A 15 6.41 10.00 27.94
C CYS A 15 6.64 9.80 26.42
N LEU A 16 7.42 8.79 26.05
CA LEU A 16 7.41 8.28 24.68
C LEU A 16 6.00 7.73 24.49
N SER A 17 5.11 8.57 23.96
CA SER A 17 3.92 8.09 23.29
C SER A 17 4.42 7.26 22.11
N ALA A 18 4.54 5.94 22.31
CA ALA A 18 4.68 5.03 21.20
C ALA A 18 3.41 5.19 20.38
N ALA A 19 3.51 5.85 19.23
CA ALA A 19 2.40 5.90 18.27
C ALA A 19 1.98 4.44 18.01
N ALA A 20 0.71 4.14 18.27
CA ALA A 20 0.19 2.81 18.06
C ALA A 20 0.46 2.40 16.61
N VAL A 21 1.17 1.30 16.43
CA VAL A 21 1.34 0.67 15.11
C VAL A 21 -0.02 0.12 14.73
N VAL A 22 -0.58 0.62 13.63
CA VAL A 22 -1.84 0.17 13.07
C VAL A 22 -1.53 -0.46 11.72
N ASP A 23 -1.60 -1.78 11.66
CA ASP A 23 -1.36 -2.57 10.44
C ASP A 23 -2.65 -2.85 9.66
N THR A 24 -3.79 -2.72 10.34
CA THR A 24 -5.12 -3.12 9.87
C THR A 24 -6.05 -1.92 9.72
N GLN A 25 -6.80 -1.88 8.63
CA GLN A 25 -7.92 -0.98 8.40
C GLN A 25 -9.20 -1.78 8.12
N SER A 26 -10.25 -1.50 8.88
CA SER A 26 -11.56 -2.14 8.74
C SER A 26 -12.52 -1.33 7.86
N THR A 27 -13.62 -1.95 7.43
CA THR A 27 -14.73 -1.23 6.77
C THR A 27 -15.18 -0.02 7.60
N GLY A 28 -15.31 1.14 6.96
CA GLY A 28 -15.72 2.40 7.61
C GLY A 28 -14.57 3.22 8.17
N GLU A 29 -13.36 2.66 8.23
CA GLU A 29 -12.13 3.42 8.49
C GLU A 29 -11.50 3.87 7.17
N SER A 30 -10.72 4.94 7.23
CA SER A 30 -9.99 5.43 6.06
C SER A 30 -8.67 6.11 6.40
N LEU A 31 -7.70 5.94 5.50
CA LEU A 31 -6.49 6.74 5.48
C LEU A 31 -6.75 8.01 4.67
N THR A 32 -6.52 9.14 5.31
CA THR A 32 -6.57 10.48 4.74
C THR A 32 -5.45 11.31 5.34
N GLY A 33 -4.99 12.34 4.63
CA GLY A 33 -3.88 13.17 5.09
C GLY A 33 -2.59 12.37 5.33
N ASP A 34 -1.97 12.57 6.49
CA ASP A 34 -0.68 11.96 6.83
C ASP A 34 -0.83 10.61 7.57
N ARG A 35 -2.04 10.03 7.60
CA ARG A 35 -2.27 8.73 8.23
C ARG A 35 -1.69 7.61 7.37
N THR A 36 -1.02 6.67 8.03
CA THR A 36 -0.40 5.50 7.39
C THR A 36 -0.83 4.20 8.08
N LEU A 37 -0.67 3.08 7.38
CA LEU A 37 -0.62 1.76 7.98
C LEU A 37 0.84 1.34 8.11
N VAL A 38 1.18 0.72 9.23
CA VAL A 38 2.53 0.24 9.52
C VAL A 38 2.43 -1.24 9.82
N SER A 39 3.26 -2.05 9.17
CA SER A 39 3.25 -3.51 9.39
C SER A 39 3.53 -3.85 10.86
N GLU A 40 3.10 -5.02 11.33
CA GLU A 40 3.13 -5.40 12.75
C GLU A 40 4.52 -5.23 13.39
N GLU A 41 5.59 -5.68 12.72
CA GLU A 41 6.98 -5.51 13.18
C GLU A 41 7.59 -4.15 12.78
N GLY A 42 6.84 -3.27 12.12
CA GLY A 42 7.29 -1.93 11.75
C GLY A 42 8.24 -1.87 10.56
N LYS A 43 8.34 -2.94 9.76
CA LYS A 43 9.26 -3.01 8.60
C LYS A 43 8.78 -2.18 7.41
N PHE A 44 7.48 -2.19 7.17
CA PHE A 44 6.86 -1.55 6.02
C PHE A 44 5.82 -0.53 6.46
N GLU A 45 5.63 0.49 5.63
CA GLU A 45 4.64 1.52 5.83
C GLU A 45 3.90 1.77 4.52
N LEU A 46 2.57 1.88 4.60
CA LEU A 46 1.67 2.19 3.50
C LEU A 46 1.01 3.54 3.76
N GLY A 47 0.99 4.41 2.76
CA GLY A 47 0.28 5.67 2.85
C GLY A 47 0.44 6.55 1.62
N PHE A 48 0.01 7.81 1.74
CA PHE A 48 0.19 8.80 0.70
C PHE A 48 1.63 9.32 0.68
N PHE A 49 2.18 9.48 -0.52
CA PHE A 49 3.48 10.11 -0.72
C PHE A 49 3.49 10.94 -2.01
N CYS A 50 4.41 11.90 -2.06
CA CYS A 50 4.74 12.69 -3.23
C CYS A 50 6.24 12.46 -3.54
N PRO A 51 6.59 11.96 -4.73
CA PRO A 51 7.99 11.88 -5.17
C PRO A 51 8.65 13.26 -5.18
N ALA A 52 9.97 13.30 -4.94
CA ALA A 52 10.70 14.57 -4.99
C ALA A 52 10.61 15.20 -6.40
N GLY A 53 10.21 16.47 -6.49
CA GLY A 53 10.10 17.17 -7.78
C GLY A 53 8.80 16.91 -8.54
N ASP A 54 7.86 16.14 -7.98
CA ASP A 54 6.49 16.01 -8.50
C ASP A 54 5.52 16.87 -7.66
N SER A 55 4.35 17.15 -8.21
CA SER A 55 3.20 17.74 -7.52
C SER A 55 2.05 16.74 -7.31
N ASN A 56 2.20 15.53 -7.86
CA ASN A 56 1.24 14.45 -7.78
C ASN A 56 1.43 13.61 -6.52
N TYR A 57 0.31 13.13 -5.98
CA TYR A 57 0.30 12.21 -4.86
C TYR A 57 -0.13 10.81 -5.29
N TYR A 58 0.49 9.85 -4.63
CA TYR A 58 0.29 8.43 -4.84
C TYR A 58 0.12 7.73 -3.50
N VAL A 59 -0.60 6.61 -3.50
CA VAL A 59 -0.58 5.64 -2.41
C VAL A 59 0.50 4.62 -2.75
N GLY A 60 1.42 4.40 -1.82
CA GLY A 60 2.50 3.43 -2.00
C GLY A 60 2.91 2.77 -0.71
N ILE A 61 3.87 1.86 -0.84
CA ILE A 61 4.48 1.12 0.25
C ILE A 61 5.98 1.37 0.21
N TRP A 62 6.58 1.62 1.35
CA TRP A 62 8.03 1.79 1.46
C TRP A 62 8.58 1.06 2.68
N TYR A 63 9.90 0.85 2.67
CA TYR A 63 10.63 0.46 3.86
C TYR A 63 10.63 1.61 4.88
N ARG A 64 10.15 1.36 6.09
CA ARG A 64 10.00 2.39 7.12
C ARG A 64 11.34 2.86 7.69
N GLU A 65 12.25 1.92 7.91
CA GLU A 65 13.53 2.19 8.59
C GLU A 65 14.68 2.57 7.64
N ILE A 66 14.46 2.51 6.32
CA ILE A 66 15.48 2.86 5.32
C ILE A 66 15.35 4.35 4.96
N PRO A 67 16.41 5.16 5.14
CA PRO A 67 16.41 6.57 4.73
C PRO A 67 16.14 6.75 3.23
N GLY A 68 15.56 7.89 2.86
CA GLY A 68 15.31 8.23 1.45
C GLY A 68 14.03 7.64 0.84
N ARG A 69 13.16 7.01 1.65
CA ARG A 69 11.85 6.46 1.25
C ARG A 69 11.96 5.57 0.00
N THR A 70 12.49 4.37 0.19
CA THR A 70 12.55 3.35 -0.87
C THR A 70 11.16 2.75 -1.07
N VAL A 71 10.47 3.18 -2.11
CA VAL A 71 9.12 2.73 -2.48
C VAL A 71 9.18 1.40 -3.23
N ILE A 72 8.43 0.40 -2.78
CA ILE A 72 8.41 -0.96 -3.36
C ILE A 72 7.14 -1.25 -4.17
N TRP A 73 6.09 -0.43 -4.00
CA TRP A 73 4.81 -0.61 -4.67
C TRP A 73 4.04 0.71 -4.72
N VAL A 74 3.28 0.94 -5.79
CA VAL A 74 2.48 2.15 -6.03
C VAL A 74 1.10 1.77 -6.59
N MET A 75 0.04 2.11 -5.86
CA MET A 75 -1.35 1.76 -6.17
C MET A 75 -1.86 2.46 -7.44
N ASN A 76 -1.81 3.79 -7.43
CA ASN A 76 -2.44 4.66 -8.43
C ASN A 76 -1.41 5.28 -9.37
N ARG A 77 -0.42 4.49 -9.78
CA ARG A 77 0.76 4.96 -10.53
C ARG A 77 0.44 5.72 -11.82
N ASP A 78 -0.62 5.33 -12.52
CA ASP A 78 -1.05 5.95 -13.79
C ASP A 78 -2.23 6.92 -13.62
N ARG A 79 -2.78 7.06 -12.40
CA ARG A 79 -3.88 7.98 -12.07
C ARG A 79 -3.59 8.69 -10.74
N PRO A 80 -2.64 9.64 -10.72
CA PRO A 80 -2.30 10.40 -9.52
C PRO A 80 -3.48 11.19 -8.95
N VAL A 81 -3.39 11.54 -7.67
CA VAL A 81 -4.32 12.47 -7.00
C VAL A 81 -3.63 13.78 -6.64
N ALA A 82 -4.41 14.85 -6.50
CA ALA A 82 -3.87 16.19 -6.25
C ALA A 82 -3.33 16.38 -4.82
N GLY A 83 -3.76 15.54 -3.87
CA GLY A 83 -3.33 15.63 -2.48
C GLY A 83 -4.05 14.67 -1.55
N PRO A 84 -3.47 14.39 -0.37
CA PRO A 84 -4.01 13.42 0.57
C PRO A 84 -5.19 13.97 1.39
N SER A 85 -5.39 15.29 1.42
CA SER A 85 -6.51 15.93 2.15
C SER A 85 -7.85 15.85 1.41
N SER A 86 -7.81 15.66 0.09
CA SER A 86 -9.00 15.47 -0.76
C SER A 86 -9.14 14.03 -1.24
N SER A 87 -8.34 13.11 -0.70
CA SER A 87 -8.30 11.72 -1.12
C SER A 87 -8.49 10.80 0.08
N GLU A 88 -9.09 9.64 -0.15
CA GLU A 88 -9.46 8.69 0.89
C GLU A 88 -9.17 7.26 0.41
N LEU A 89 -8.29 6.55 1.12
CA LEU A 89 -8.10 5.11 0.93
C LEU A 89 -8.94 4.37 1.96
N THR A 90 -9.92 3.59 1.53
CA THR A 90 -10.88 2.92 2.42
C THR A 90 -11.26 1.53 1.92
N VAL A 91 -11.72 0.67 2.84
CA VAL A 91 -12.40 -0.57 2.50
C VAL A 91 -13.89 -0.28 2.33
N ALA A 92 -14.38 -0.42 1.10
CA ALA A 92 -15.78 -0.20 0.75
C ALA A 92 -16.70 -1.29 1.31
N GLN A 93 -18.01 -1.04 1.30
CA GLN A 93 -19.01 -1.96 1.87
C GLN A 93 -19.11 -3.28 1.12
N ASP A 94 -18.74 -3.31 -0.17
CA ASP A 94 -18.64 -4.53 -0.97
C ASP A 94 -17.38 -5.36 -0.65
N GLY A 95 -16.54 -4.84 0.26
CA GLY A 95 -15.30 -5.44 0.70
C GLY A 95 -14.08 -5.01 -0.11
N ASN A 96 -14.22 -4.20 -1.17
CA ASN A 96 -13.08 -3.80 -2.00
C ASN A 96 -12.24 -2.69 -1.35
N LEU A 97 -10.92 -2.72 -1.55
CA LEU A 97 -10.04 -1.60 -1.23
C LEU A 97 -10.16 -0.56 -2.35
N VAL A 98 -10.51 0.68 -2.01
CA VAL A 98 -10.76 1.75 -2.97
C VAL A 98 -10.03 3.04 -2.61
N LEU A 99 -9.48 3.70 -3.63
CA LEU A 99 -8.99 5.08 -3.53
C LEU A 99 -10.03 6.02 -4.11
N LEU A 100 -10.55 6.91 -3.28
CA LEU A 100 -11.59 7.88 -3.62
C LEU A 100 -11.04 9.29 -3.62
N LEU A 101 -11.44 10.10 -4.60
CA LEU A 101 -11.16 11.52 -4.68
C LEU A 101 -12.43 12.33 -4.38
N LEU A 102 -12.38 13.21 -3.39
CA LEU A 102 -13.47 14.13 -3.05
C LEU A 102 -13.48 15.32 -4.01
N LYS A 103 -14.56 15.46 -4.77
CA LYS A 103 -14.79 16.59 -5.68
C LYS A 103 -15.45 17.76 -4.94
N ARG A 104 -15.33 18.96 -5.52
CA ARG A 104 -15.94 20.20 -4.98
C ARG A 104 -17.44 20.10 -4.73
N ASN A 105 -18.15 19.33 -5.54
CA ASN A 105 -19.60 19.08 -5.40
C ASN A 105 -19.94 18.00 -4.36
N GLN A 106 -19.01 17.64 -3.47
CA GLN A 106 -19.16 16.62 -2.43
C GLN A 106 -19.39 15.19 -2.96
N ARG A 107 -19.16 14.96 -4.25
CA ARG A 107 -19.17 13.60 -4.82
C ARG A 107 -17.79 12.96 -4.68
N LYS A 108 -17.77 11.66 -4.46
CA LYS A 108 -16.55 10.84 -4.49
C LYS A 108 -16.38 10.21 -5.88
N GLU A 109 -15.20 10.36 -6.46
CA GLU A 109 -14.80 9.65 -7.69
C GLU A 109 -13.84 8.51 -7.32
N THR A 110 -14.06 7.31 -7.84
CA THR A 110 -13.11 6.21 -7.68
C THR A 110 -11.92 6.36 -8.63
N ILE A 111 -10.73 6.52 -8.06
CA ILE A 111 -9.46 6.61 -8.80
C ILE A 111 -8.88 5.22 -9.06
N TRP A 112 -8.95 4.35 -8.05
CA TRP A 112 -8.45 2.98 -8.10
C TRP A 112 -9.35 2.06 -7.25
N SER A 113 -9.43 0.78 -7.62
CA SER A 113 -10.16 -0.26 -6.89
C SER A 113 -9.50 -1.62 -7.06
N SER A 114 -9.54 -2.45 -6.03
CA SER A 114 -9.09 -3.84 -6.03
C SER A 114 -10.02 -4.81 -6.78
N SER A 115 -10.99 -4.28 -7.55
CA SER A 115 -12.13 -4.97 -8.19
C SER A 115 -11.80 -6.13 -9.16
N SER A 116 -10.56 -6.63 -9.17
CA SER A 116 -10.18 -7.93 -9.73
C SER A 116 -10.57 -9.13 -8.84
N SER A 117 -10.98 -8.91 -7.58
CA SER A 117 -11.37 -10.01 -6.69
C SER A 117 -12.74 -10.59 -7.04
N THR A 118 -12.81 -11.90 -7.30
CA THR A 118 -14.07 -12.62 -7.59
C THR A 118 -14.90 -12.92 -6.34
N ARG A 119 -14.38 -12.63 -5.15
CA ARG A 119 -15.02 -12.90 -3.85
C ARG A 119 -15.32 -11.59 -3.14
N THR A 120 -16.61 -11.31 -2.90
CA THR A 120 -17.08 -10.26 -2.00
C THR A 120 -17.23 -10.79 -0.58
N CYS A 121 -16.99 -9.94 0.41
CA CYS A 121 -17.16 -10.27 1.83
C CYS A 121 -18.65 -10.20 2.22
N ASN A 122 -19.49 -11.07 1.68
CA ASN A 122 -20.92 -11.10 2.01
C ASN A 122 -21.10 -11.64 3.44
N ASP A 123 -21.65 -10.83 4.35
CA ASP A 123 -21.81 -11.13 5.79
C ASP A 123 -20.49 -11.45 6.54
N GLU A 124 -19.35 -11.01 5.99
CA GLU A 124 -18.01 -11.14 6.58
C GLU A 124 -17.41 -9.75 6.81
N ALA A 125 -16.61 -9.58 7.87
CA ALA A 125 -15.90 -8.33 8.10
C ALA A 125 -14.72 -8.22 7.12
N ALA A 126 -14.67 -7.17 6.30
CA ALA A 126 -13.56 -6.91 5.39
C ALA A 126 -12.48 -6.09 6.09
N GLU A 127 -11.23 -6.53 5.97
CA GLU A 127 -10.06 -5.89 6.56
C GLU A 127 -8.96 -5.77 5.50
N ALA A 128 -8.37 -4.58 5.36
CA ALA A 128 -7.10 -4.38 4.66
C ALA A 128 -5.97 -4.44 5.68
N VAL A 129 -4.93 -5.24 5.43
CA VAL A 129 -3.83 -5.47 6.37
C VAL A 129 -2.50 -5.36 5.65
N LEU A 130 -1.57 -4.56 6.18
CA LEU A 130 -0.19 -4.51 5.71
C LEU A 130 0.66 -5.56 6.43
N LEU A 131 1.03 -6.63 5.72
CA LEU A 131 1.87 -7.69 6.29
C LEU A 131 3.35 -7.27 6.38
N ASP A 132 4.12 -7.92 7.26
CA ASP A 132 5.58 -7.73 7.40
C ASP A 132 6.41 -8.23 6.22
N THR A 133 5.77 -8.84 5.22
CA THR A 133 6.39 -9.10 3.90
C THR A 133 6.36 -7.87 2.99
N GLY A 134 5.63 -6.82 3.38
CA GLY A 134 5.32 -5.66 2.54
C GLY A 134 4.13 -5.90 1.61
N ASN A 135 3.37 -7.01 1.81
CA ASN A 135 2.19 -7.35 1.02
C ASN A 135 0.90 -6.85 1.70
N PRO A 136 0.28 -5.76 1.24
CA PRO A 136 -1.07 -5.43 1.62
C PRO A 136 -2.04 -6.46 1.07
N VAL A 137 -2.83 -7.03 1.97
CA VAL A 137 -3.86 -8.01 1.68
C VAL A 137 -5.22 -7.48 2.08
N LEU A 138 -6.22 -7.83 1.30
CA LEU A 138 -7.61 -7.70 1.68
C LEU A 138 -8.11 -9.08 2.09
N ARG A 139 -8.72 -9.17 3.26
CA ARG A 139 -9.25 -10.44 3.78
C ARG A 139 -10.66 -10.26 4.31
N CYS A 140 -11.49 -11.29 4.09
CA CYS A 140 -12.78 -11.41 4.73
C CYS A 140 -12.65 -12.29 5.98
N ARG A 141 -13.15 -11.80 7.11
CA ARG A 141 -13.17 -12.50 8.39
C ARG A 141 -14.60 -12.83 8.79
N LYS A 142 -14.85 -14.14 8.95
CA LYS A 142 -16.08 -14.65 9.58
C LYS A 142 -15.76 -15.15 10.99
N VAL A 143 -16.62 -14.83 11.95
CA VAL A 143 -16.46 -15.31 13.33
C VAL A 143 -16.36 -16.84 13.35
N GLY A 144 -15.29 -17.36 13.96
CA GLY A 144 -15.04 -18.80 14.06
C GLY A 144 -14.27 -19.43 12.91
N ASN A 145 -13.91 -18.67 11.87
CA ASN A 145 -13.14 -19.16 10.71
C ASN A 145 -11.80 -18.42 10.55
N SER A 146 -10.86 -19.08 9.86
CA SER A 146 -9.64 -18.40 9.40
C SER A 146 -9.99 -17.34 8.34
N PRO A 147 -9.35 -16.15 8.35
CA PRO A 147 -9.57 -15.14 7.33
C PRO A 147 -9.23 -15.65 5.94
N ALA A 148 -10.09 -15.37 4.96
CA ALA A 148 -9.84 -15.70 3.56
C ALA A 148 -9.30 -14.45 2.84
N ILE A 149 -8.13 -14.55 2.20
CA ILE A 149 -7.58 -13.48 1.37
C ILE A 149 -8.39 -13.38 0.08
N THR A 150 -8.88 -12.19 -0.24
CA THR A 150 -9.65 -11.90 -1.46
C THR A 150 -8.86 -11.12 -2.49
N TRP A 151 -7.85 -10.36 -2.05
CA TRP A 151 -6.96 -9.60 -2.91
C TRP A 151 -5.61 -9.40 -2.21
N GLN A 152 -4.53 -9.26 -2.99
CA GLN A 152 -3.21 -8.92 -2.46
C GLN A 152 -2.38 -8.14 -3.48
N SER A 153 -1.51 -7.25 -2.99
CA SER A 153 -0.66 -6.42 -3.85
C SER A 153 0.39 -7.21 -4.64
N PHE A 154 0.85 -8.35 -4.10
CA PHE A 154 1.84 -9.20 -4.77
C PHE A 154 1.32 -9.83 -6.06
N ASP A 155 -0.01 -9.87 -6.26
CA ASP A 155 -0.59 -10.28 -7.54
C ASP A 155 -0.50 -9.17 -8.62
N HIS A 156 -0.22 -7.93 -8.20
CA HIS A 156 -0.21 -6.73 -9.04
C HIS A 156 1.07 -5.91 -8.80
N PRO A 157 2.27 -6.44 -9.14
CA PRO A 157 3.52 -5.74 -8.86
C PRO A 157 3.68 -4.45 -9.70
N THR A 158 4.50 -3.52 -9.21
CA THR A 158 4.90 -2.33 -9.97
C THR A 158 6.20 -2.56 -10.71
N ASP A 159 7.33 -2.21 -10.12
CA ASP A 159 8.68 -2.24 -10.67
C ASP A 159 9.64 -3.07 -9.80
N THR A 160 9.17 -3.53 -8.64
CA THR A 160 9.96 -4.28 -7.66
C THR A 160 9.34 -5.65 -7.39
N LEU A 161 10.18 -6.69 -7.38
CA LEU A 161 9.81 -8.03 -6.93
C LEU A 161 10.26 -8.23 -5.48
N MET A 162 9.29 -8.39 -4.57
CA MET A 162 9.55 -8.56 -3.14
C MET A 162 9.76 -10.03 -2.77
N PRO A 163 10.50 -10.34 -1.67
CA PRO A 163 10.57 -11.70 -1.16
C PRO A 163 9.17 -12.28 -0.88
N GLY A 164 8.89 -13.46 -1.44
CA GLY A 164 7.59 -14.11 -1.34
C GLY A 164 6.56 -13.68 -2.40
N ALA A 165 6.84 -12.65 -3.20
CA ALA A 165 6.07 -12.34 -4.40
C ALA A 165 6.46 -13.27 -5.56
N TRP A 166 5.68 -13.25 -6.64
CA TRP A 166 5.91 -14.03 -7.84
C TRP A 166 5.88 -13.15 -9.08
N ILE A 167 6.51 -13.65 -10.14
CA ILE A 167 6.40 -13.13 -11.49
C ILE A 167 6.24 -14.33 -12.43
N GLY A 168 5.29 -14.26 -13.35
CA GLY A 168 4.94 -15.37 -14.24
C GLY A 168 3.45 -15.48 -14.50
N LEU A 169 2.99 -16.67 -14.89
CA LEU A 169 1.59 -16.95 -15.18
C LEU A 169 0.84 -17.35 -13.91
N ASN A 170 -0.15 -16.54 -13.51
CA ASN A 170 -1.20 -16.99 -12.61
C ASN A 170 -2.11 -17.96 -13.39
N LYS A 171 -1.95 -19.27 -13.17
CA LYS A 171 -2.73 -20.30 -13.88
C LYS A 171 -4.23 -20.28 -13.55
N SER A 172 -4.60 -19.69 -12.42
CA SER A 172 -6.00 -19.59 -12.00
C SER A 172 -6.72 -18.45 -12.74
N THR A 173 -6.05 -17.31 -12.96
CA THR A 173 -6.64 -16.14 -13.67
C THR A 173 -6.27 -16.08 -15.15
N GLY A 174 -5.20 -16.75 -15.56
CA GLY A 174 -4.62 -16.64 -16.91
C GLY A 174 -3.73 -15.42 -17.11
N GLU A 175 -3.53 -14.60 -16.08
CA GLU A 175 -2.78 -13.35 -16.18
C GLU A 175 -1.27 -13.57 -16.03
N TYR A 176 -0.49 -12.91 -16.89
CA TYR A 176 0.96 -12.84 -16.74
C TYR A 176 1.35 -11.59 -15.98
N GLN A 177 2.05 -11.78 -14.87
CA GLN A 177 2.65 -10.70 -14.12
C GLN A 177 3.93 -10.21 -14.81
N ALA A 178 4.15 -8.91 -14.69
CA ALA A 178 5.31 -8.23 -15.22
C ALA A 178 5.70 -7.10 -14.27
N LEU A 179 7.00 -6.85 -14.14
CA LEU A 179 7.52 -5.62 -13.56
C LEU A 179 7.59 -4.57 -14.66
N ARG A 180 7.15 -3.36 -14.38
CA ARG A 180 7.24 -2.21 -15.27
C ARG A 180 7.90 -1.06 -14.54
N SER A 181 9.01 -0.57 -15.07
CA SER A 181 9.77 0.54 -14.48
C SER A 181 8.90 1.76 -14.23
N TRP A 182 9.34 2.64 -13.33
CA TRP A 182 8.85 4.02 -13.31
C TRP A 182 9.22 4.72 -14.62
N ARG A 183 8.47 5.77 -14.99
CA ARG A 183 8.77 6.58 -16.18
C ARG A 183 10.07 7.34 -16.02
N THR A 184 10.28 7.91 -14.84
CA THR A 184 11.51 8.59 -14.45
C THR A 184 11.79 8.31 -12.96
N ALA A 185 12.94 8.79 -12.45
CA ALA A 185 13.27 8.67 -11.03
C ALA A 185 12.25 9.37 -10.10
N THR A 186 11.45 10.29 -10.62
CA THR A 186 10.49 11.11 -9.85
C THR A 186 9.05 10.96 -10.33
N ASP A 187 8.78 10.13 -11.33
CA ASP A 187 7.43 9.87 -11.86
C ASP A 187 7.17 8.36 -11.87
N PRO A 188 6.34 7.86 -10.92
CA PRO A 188 6.05 6.44 -10.78
C PRO A 188 5.13 5.86 -11.84
N SER A 189 4.57 6.69 -12.74
CA SER A 189 3.76 6.21 -13.85
C SER A 189 4.50 5.18 -14.69
N THR A 190 3.75 4.37 -15.43
CA THR A 190 4.28 3.27 -16.21
C THR A 190 5.35 3.74 -17.20
N GLY A 191 6.57 3.25 -17.01
CA GLY A 191 7.72 3.51 -17.85
C GLY A 191 7.83 2.57 -19.05
N LEU A 192 8.93 2.75 -19.79
CA LEU A 192 9.17 2.06 -21.07
C LEU A 192 9.81 0.69 -20.91
N TYR A 193 10.32 0.34 -19.72
CA TYR A 193 11.03 -0.91 -19.48
C TYR A 193 10.13 -1.90 -18.74
N MET A 194 10.23 -3.17 -19.13
CA MET A 194 9.47 -4.25 -18.54
C MET A 194 10.32 -5.51 -18.39
N ASP A 195 10.09 -6.23 -17.30
CA ASP A 195 10.54 -7.59 -17.09
C ASP A 195 9.33 -8.52 -16.95
N ARG A 196 9.31 -9.65 -17.66
CA ARG A 196 8.23 -10.63 -17.60
C ARG A 196 8.69 -12.01 -18.08
N VAL A 197 7.92 -13.03 -17.72
CA VAL A 197 7.99 -14.33 -18.41
C VAL A 197 7.29 -14.22 -19.77
N ASP A 198 7.88 -14.81 -20.80
CA ASP A 198 7.31 -14.88 -22.15
C ASP A 198 5.93 -15.58 -22.12
N PRO A 199 4.86 -14.88 -22.54
CA PRO A 199 3.52 -15.45 -22.53
C PRO A 199 3.29 -16.57 -23.55
N HIS A 200 4.17 -16.70 -24.54
CA HIS A 200 4.04 -17.66 -25.63
C HIS A 200 4.61 -19.05 -25.30
N GLY A 201 4.96 -19.29 -24.02
CA GLY A 201 5.27 -20.63 -23.53
C GLY A 201 6.72 -21.06 -23.68
N SER A 202 7.64 -20.17 -24.07
CA SER A 202 9.07 -20.49 -24.08
C SER A 202 9.67 -20.67 -22.67
N GLY A 203 8.96 -20.20 -21.63
CA GLY A 203 9.44 -20.18 -20.25
C GLY A 203 10.63 -19.23 -20.02
N GLN A 204 10.97 -18.39 -21.00
CA GLN A 204 12.08 -17.44 -20.91
C GLN A 204 11.66 -16.17 -20.15
N TYR A 205 12.62 -15.57 -19.45
CA TYR A 205 12.51 -14.20 -18.97
C TYR A 205 12.88 -13.24 -20.11
N ALA A 206 12.03 -12.24 -20.33
CA ALA A 206 12.19 -11.24 -21.37
C ALA A 206 12.32 -9.85 -20.75
N PHE A 207 13.44 -9.20 -21.04
CA PHE A 207 13.69 -7.80 -20.74
C PHE A 207 13.34 -6.97 -21.97
N MET A 208 12.32 -6.13 -21.85
CA MET A 208 11.75 -5.38 -22.96
C MET A 208 11.87 -3.88 -22.71
N TRP A 209 12.06 -3.11 -23.79
CA TRP A 209 12.04 -1.65 -23.77
C TRP A 209 11.07 -1.12 -24.83
N ASN A 210 10.63 0.14 -24.69
CA ASN A 210 9.63 0.78 -25.56
C ASN A 210 8.29 0.02 -25.64
N VAL A 211 7.93 -0.68 -24.57
CA VAL A 211 6.61 -1.32 -24.40
C VAL A 211 5.57 -0.28 -24.00
N LEU A 212 5.27 0.65 -24.91
CA LEU A 212 4.04 1.44 -24.83
C LEU A 212 2.87 0.50 -25.10
N GLY A 213 1.92 0.46 -24.16
CA GLY A 213 0.66 -0.26 -24.31
C GLY A 213 -0.26 0.41 -25.32
#